data_AF-A0A497HZT1-F1
#
_entry.id   AF-A0A497HZT1-F1
#
_cell.length_a   1.000
_cell.length_b   1.000
_cell.length_c   1.000
_cell.angle_alpha   90.00
_cell.angle_beta   90.00
_cell.angle_gamma   90.00
#
_symmetry.space_group_name_H-M   'P 1'
#
loop_
_entity.id
_entity.type
_entity.pdbx_description
1 polymer ?
#
loop_
_entity_poly.entity_id
_entity_poly.type
_entity_poly.pdbx_seq_one_letter_code
_entity_poly.pdbx_strand_id
1 'polypeptide(L)'
;MKRVLGILSGVIFLLVLNLTIMPRLSSLHREVRKESFRIFLSPGLEKWSSFEFRVMKAFLYTLNLRVYLGKLIEESPVFPPEAETNIIKTAEVVTTINPYYYDIYYICNGFLTWDFNNAETANKLLLKAVKYRPKDWFFYFMMGFNYFYFLHNYEMGGTYIQKAAQIRHSPFLASLAARLMYTSGRTEIAIQMLRSMIRNIKDENWKKSLSKRLEALEAVLTIQRAVEKFMRNMGRTPVSIEELLEKGFLQEKLEDPYGGRFYIDEEGNVKTTSNFLPKEGKGEIE
;
A
#
# COMPACT_ATOMS: atom_id res chain seq x y z
N MET A 1 -64.96 -1.67 18.10
CA MET A 1 -64.22 -1.31 19.34
C MET A 1 -63.23 -2.37 19.82
N LYS A 2 -63.63 -3.64 20.04
CA LYS A 2 -62.73 -4.67 20.62
C LYS A 2 -61.42 -4.94 19.85
N ARG A 3 -61.43 -4.86 18.50
CA ARG A 3 -60.21 -5.03 17.67
C ARG A 3 -59.22 -3.86 17.78
N VAL A 4 -59.71 -2.64 17.90
CA VAL A 4 -58.87 -1.44 18.05
C VAL A 4 -58.19 -1.44 19.42
N LEU A 5 -58.91 -1.87 20.47
CA LEU A 5 -58.36 -2.00 21.82
C LEU A 5 -57.23 -3.04 21.90
N GLY A 6 -57.35 -4.16 21.19
CA GLY A 6 -56.32 -5.20 21.15
C GLY A 6 -55.04 -4.77 20.39
N ILE A 7 -55.19 -3.98 19.34
CA ILE A 7 -54.04 -3.40 18.62
C ILE A 7 -53.35 -2.37 19.51
N LEU A 8 -54.11 -1.51 20.21
CA LEU A 8 -53.55 -0.53 21.13
C LEU A 8 -52.78 -1.19 22.29
N SER A 9 -53.33 -2.27 22.87
CA SER A 9 -52.64 -2.99 23.95
C SER A 9 -51.38 -3.70 23.45
N GLY A 10 -51.38 -4.22 22.23
CA GLY A 10 -50.19 -4.82 21.59
C GLY A 10 -49.09 -3.79 21.34
N VAL A 11 -49.46 -2.59 20.87
CA VAL A 11 -48.51 -1.49 20.65
C VAL A 11 -47.95 -0.98 21.99
N ILE A 12 -48.80 -0.82 23.01
CA ILE A 12 -48.36 -0.41 24.35
C ILE A 12 -47.44 -1.49 24.96
N PHE A 13 -47.76 -2.77 24.79
CA PHE A 13 -46.92 -3.86 25.24
C PHE A 13 -45.56 -3.84 24.55
N LEU A 14 -45.52 -3.66 23.23
CA LEU A 14 -44.27 -3.51 22.48
C LEU A 14 -43.47 -2.27 22.90
N LEU A 15 -44.12 -1.16 23.20
CA LEU A 15 -43.50 0.07 23.69
C LEU A 15 -42.91 -0.11 25.09
N VAL A 16 -43.65 -0.73 26.01
CA VAL A 16 -43.18 -1.04 27.36
C VAL A 16 -42.05 -2.06 27.32
N LEU A 17 -42.17 -3.09 26.49
CA LEU A 17 -41.12 -4.08 26.25
C LEU A 17 -39.86 -3.37 25.73
N ASN A 18 -39.98 -2.50 24.72
CA ASN A 18 -38.85 -1.77 24.17
C ASN A 18 -38.23 -0.83 25.23
N LEU A 19 -39.04 -0.04 25.94
CA LEU A 19 -38.57 0.91 26.95
C LEU A 19 -38.00 0.27 28.23
N THR A 20 -38.36 -0.96 28.57
CA THR A 20 -37.82 -1.65 29.76
C THR A 20 -36.69 -2.62 29.42
N ILE A 21 -36.75 -3.26 28.26
CA ILE A 21 -35.74 -4.22 27.81
C ILE A 21 -34.56 -3.49 27.16
N MET A 22 -34.73 -2.42 26.36
CA MET A 22 -33.59 -1.71 25.75
C MET A 22 -32.62 -1.09 26.75
N PRO A 23 -33.04 -0.43 27.85
CA PRO A 23 -32.10 0.11 28.82
C PRO A 23 -31.37 -0.98 29.61
N ARG A 24 -32.04 -2.12 29.85
CA ARG A 24 -31.42 -3.29 30.50
C ARG A 24 -30.47 -4.04 29.58
N LEU A 25 -30.82 -4.17 28.29
CA LEU A 25 -29.91 -4.71 27.28
C LEU A 25 -28.73 -3.76 27.05
N SER A 26 -28.95 -2.44 27.07
CA SER A 26 -27.88 -1.46 26.91
C SER A 26 -26.98 -1.39 28.14
N SER A 27 -27.50 -1.60 29.35
CA SER A 27 -26.70 -1.73 30.58
C SER A 27 -25.95 -3.07 30.65
N LEU A 28 -26.56 -4.19 30.24
CA LEU A 28 -25.85 -5.47 30.05
C LEU A 28 -24.79 -5.39 28.96
N HIS A 29 -25.03 -4.67 27.86
CA HIS A 29 -23.99 -4.34 26.86
C HIS A 29 -22.89 -3.41 27.40
N ARG A 30 -23.15 -2.69 28.50
CA ARG A 30 -22.20 -1.80 29.16
C ARG A 30 -21.38 -2.51 30.24
N GLU A 31 -21.86 -3.61 30.82
CA GLU A 31 -21.09 -4.47 31.73
C GLU A 31 -20.30 -5.57 31.01
N VAL A 32 -20.84 -6.16 29.93
CA VAL A 32 -20.07 -7.01 28.99
C VAL A 32 -18.93 -6.24 28.31
N ARG A 33 -18.95 -4.90 28.39
CA ARG A 33 -17.96 -3.98 27.84
C ARG A 33 -16.56 -4.11 28.47
N LYS A 34 -16.43 -4.76 29.63
CA LYS A 34 -15.14 -4.98 30.33
C LYS A 34 -14.48 -6.33 30.06
N GLU A 35 -15.17 -7.31 29.47
CA GLU A 35 -14.60 -8.64 29.28
C GLU A 35 -14.58 -9.07 27.81
N SER A 36 -13.35 -9.23 27.30
CA SER A 36 -12.98 -10.00 26.12
C SER A 36 -13.55 -9.50 24.78
N PHE A 37 -12.64 -8.97 23.95
CA PHE A 37 -12.74 -9.22 22.52
C PHE A 37 -13.07 -10.71 22.33
N ARG A 38 -14.25 -11.03 21.76
CA ARG A 38 -14.80 -12.41 21.70
C ARG A 38 -13.71 -13.39 21.29
N ILE A 39 -13.42 -14.36 22.15
CA ILE A 39 -12.51 -15.47 21.87
C ILE A 39 -13.10 -16.21 20.65
N PHE A 40 -12.44 -16.10 19.51
CA PHE A 40 -12.75 -16.94 18.35
C PHE A 40 -12.36 -18.40 18.66
N LEU A 41 -13.09 -19.38 18.11
CA LEU A 41 -12.56 -20.74 18.04
C LEU A 41 -11.33 -20.77 17.13
N SER A 42 -10.61 -21.90 17.09
CA SER A 42 -9.47 -22.03 16.17
C SER A 42 -9.90 -21.75 14.71
N PRO A 43 -9.05 -21.15 13.86
CA PRO A 43 -9.43 -20.76 12.49
C PRO A 43 -10.06 -21.90 11.66
N GLY A 44 -9.65 -23.15 11.91
CA GLY A 44 -10.22 -24.34 11.28
C GLY A 44 -11.66 -24.64 11.71
N LEU A 45 -11.95 -24.56 13.01
CA LEU A 45 -13.29 -24.78 13.55
C LEU A 45 -14.26 -23.67 13.13
N GLU A 46 -13.77 -22.43 13.08
CA GLU A 46 -14.54 -21.31 12.56
C GLU A 46 -14.90 -21.51 11.09
N LYS A 47 -13.94 -21.92 10.26
CA LYS A 47 -14.19 -22.22 8.85
C LYS A 47 -15.21 -23.35 8.68
N TRP A 48 -15.10 -24.42 9.47
CA TRP A 48 -16.03 -25.55 9.44
C TRP A 48 -17.45 -25.13 9.85
N SER A 49 -17.59 -24.42 10.97
CA SER A 49 -18.90 -23.97 11.49
C SER A 49 -19.53 -22.83 10.69
N SER A 50 -18.81 -22.25 9.72
CA SER A 50 -19.29 -21.14 8.92
C SER A 50 -20.30 -21.53 7.84
N PHE A 51 -20.31 -22.80 7.40
CA PHE A 51 -21.18 -23.29 6.31
C PHE A 51 -21.23 -22.29 5.13
N GLU A 52 -22.43 -21.79 4.80
CA GLU A 52 -22.68 -20.78 3.75
C GLU A 52 -22.55 -19.33 4.24
N PHE A 53 -22.55 -19.10 5.56
CA PHE A 53 -22.52 -17.78 6.18
C PHE A 53 -21.11 -17.19 6.31
N ARG A 54 -20.15 -17.65 5.50
CA ARG A 54 -18.74 -17.22 5.55
C ARG A 54 -18.57 -15.71 5.40
N VAL A 55 -19.33 -15.10 4.48
CA VAL A 55 -19.31 -13.64 4.26
C VAL A 55 -19.87 -12.91 5.48
N MET A 56 -21.01 -13.37 6.02
CA MET A 56 -21.64 -12.75 7.19
C MET A 56 -20.75 -12.84 8.44
N LYS A 57 -20.12 -14.00 8.68
CA LYS A 57 -19.18 -14.17 9.80
C LYS A 57 -17.92 -13.32 9.63
N ALA A 58 -17.34 -13.27 8.43
CA ALA A 58 -16.21 -12.40 8.12
C ALA A 58 -16.55 -10.92 8.38
N PHE A 59 -17.74 -10.48 7.96
CA PHE A 59 -18.26 -9.15 8.24
C PHE A 59 -18.41 -8.91 9.75
N LEU A 60 -19.08 -9.81 10.47
CA LEU A 60 -19.32 -9.68 11.91
C LEU A 60 -18.02 -9.58 12.71
N TYR A 61 -17.03 -10.43 12.41
CA TYR A 61 -15.73 -10.42 13.08
C TYR A 61 -14.94 -9.14 12.78
N THR A 62 -15.00 -8.68 11.54
CA THR A 62 -14.36 -7.41 11.15
C THR A 62 -15.05 -6.22 11.80
N LEU A 63 -16.38 -6.21 11.88
CA LEU A 63 -17.15 -5.16 12.54
C LEU A 63 -16.83 -5.11 14.04
N ASN A 64 -16.79 -6.27 14.71
CA ASN A 64 -16.41 -6.35 16.13
C ASN A 64 -15.00 -5.81 16.37
N LEU A 65 -14.05 -6.13 15.48
CA LEU A 65 -12.70 -5.57 15.54
C LEU A 65 -12.72 -4.05 15.39
N ARG A 66 -13.44 -3.51 14.39
CA ARG A 66 -13.57 -2.05 14.20
C ARG A 66 -14.16 -1.36 15.43
N VAL A 67 -15.22 -1.92 16.03
CA VAL A 67 -15.84 -1.37 17.24
C VAL A 67 -14.88 -1.44 18.43
N TYR A 68 -14.12 -2.52 18.58
CA TYR A 68 -13.10 -2.65 19.62
C TYR A 68 -12.00 -1.60 19.47
N LEU A 69 -11.43 -1.45 18.26
CA LEU A 69 -10.40 -0.45 17.98
C LEU A 69 -10.92 0.98 18.14
N GLY A 70 -12.16 1.25 17.71
CA GLY A 70 -12.80 2.55 17.89
C GLY A 70 -12.92 2.95 19.36
N LYS A 71 -13.28 2.01 20.25
CA LYS A 71 -13.30 2.27 21.69
C LYS A 71 -11.91 2.58 22.25
N LEU A 72 -10.89 1.84 21.82
CA LEU A 72 -9.52 2.09 22.27
C LEU A 72 -9.02 3.48 21.87
N ILE A 73 -9.38 3.95 20.67
CA ILE A 73 -9.07 5.32 20.21
C ILE A 73 -9.74 6.37 21.10
N GLU A 74 -10.99 6.14 21.54
CA GLU A 74 -11.69 7.05 22.45
C GLU A 74 -11.06 7.09 23.84
N GLU A 75 -10.49 5.97 24.31
CA GLU A 75 -9.90 5.83 25.65
C GLU A 75 -8.46 6.34 25.74
N SER A 76 -7.66 6.12 24.69
CA SER A 76 -6.24 6.46 24.66
C SER A 76 -5.76 6.77 23.24
N PRO A 77 -4.86 7.75 23.06
CA PRO A 77 -4.23 8.00 21.77
C PRO A 77 -3.24 6.89 21.36
N VAL A 78 -2.83 6.03 22.29
CA VAL A 78 -1.87 4.93 22.05
C VAL A 78 -2.56 3.60 22.33
N PHE A 79 -2.46 2.68 21.37
CA PHE A 79 -3.04 1.35 21.49
C PHE A 79 -2.23 0.44 22.44
N PRO A 80 -2.91 -0.37 23.28
CA PRO A 80 -2.24 -1.42 24.05
C PRO A 80 -1.69 -2.53 23.13
N PRO A 81 -0.59 -3.21 23.49
CA PRO A 81 -0.03 -4.32 22.69
C PRO A 81 -1.02 -5.47 22.43
N GLU A 82 -1.99 -5.65 23.33
CA GLU A 82 -3.07 -6.62 23.19
C GLU A 82 -3.95 -6.36 21.96
N ALA A 83 -4.08 -5.09 21.54
CA ALA A 83 -4.84 -4.74 20.35
C ALA A 83 -4.18 -5.27 19.07
N GLU A 84 -2.85 -5.22 18.97
CA GLU A 84 -2.11 -5.81 17.85
C GLU A 84 -2.38 -7.32 17.75
N THR A 85 -2.29 -8.01 18.88
CA THR A 85 -2.55 -9.46 18.97
C THR A 85 -3.97 -9.79 18.53
N ASN A 86 -4.95 -8.98 18.95
CA ASN A 86 -6.35 -9.15 18.55
C ASN A 86 -6.56 -8.90 17.06
N ILE A 87 -5.91 -7.88 16.47
CA ILE A 87 -5.94 -7.62 15.03
C ILE A 87 -5.43 -8.84 14.26
N ILE A 88 -4.26 -9.37 14.63
CA ILE A 88 -3.63 -10.51 13.95
C ILE A 88 -4.52 -11.75 14.04
N LYS A 89 -4.99 -12.11 15.25
CA LYS A 89 -5.87 -13.28 15.45
C LYS A 89 -7.17 -13.15 14.66
N THR A 90 -7.78 -11.96 14.65
CA THR A 90 -8.98 -11.69 13.84
C THR A 90 -8.69 -11.89 12.36
N ALA A 91 -7.58 -11.33 11.88
CA ALA A 91 -7.17 -11.44 10.49
C ALA A 91 -7.00 -12.91 10.09
N GLU A 92 -6.33 -13.71 10.92
CA GLU A 92 -6.15 -15.14 10.67
C GLU A 92 -7.47 -15.89 10.55
N VAL A 93 -8.40 -15.64 11.48
CA VAL A 93 -9.74 -16.26 11.47
C VAL A 93 -10.52 -15.83 10.23
N VAL A 94 -10.67 -14.53 10.00
CA VAL A 94 -11.47 -13.99 8.89
C VAL A 94 -10.91 -14.42 7.54
N THR A 95 -9.59 -14.33 7.35
CA THR A 95 -8.95 -14.72 6.08
C THR A 95 -8.92 -16.25 5.89
N THR A 96 -9.19 -17.04 6.93
CA THR A 96 -9.35 -18.50 6.82
C THR A 96 -10.79 -18.88 6.48
N ILE A 97 -11.77 -18.19 7.04
CA ILE A 97 -13.19 -18.35 6.72
C ILE A 97 -13.49 -17.87 5.30
N ASN A 98 -13.06 -16.65 4.98
CA ASN A 98 -13.28 -16.00 3.68
C ASN A 98 -12.03 -15.22 3.23
N PRO A 99 -11.10 -15.84 2.49
CA PRO A 99 -9.91 -15.17 2.00
C PRO A 99 -10.17 -14.10 0.92
N TYR A 100 -11.38 -14.00 0.37
CA TYR A 100 -11.74 -12.96 -0.60
C TYR A 100 -12.25 -11.68 0.08
N TYR A 101 -12.44 -11.70 1.40
CA TYR A 101 -13.00 -10.58 2.15
C TYR A 101 -11.98 -9.43 2.22
N TYR A 102 -12.28 -8.33 1.52
CA TYR A 102 -11.33 -7.23 1.29
C TYR A 102 -11.01 -6.44 2.57
N ASP A 103 -12.04 -6.06 3.31
CA ASP A 103 -11.95 -5.11 4.43
C ASP A 103 -10.93 -5.51 5.49
N ILE A 104 -10.82 -6.80 5.80
CA ILE A 104 -9.88 -7.24 6.84
C ILE A 104 -8.44 -6.94 6.44
N TYR A 105 -8.07 -7.13 5.18
CA TYR A 105 -6.73 -6.84 4.70
C TYR A 105 -6.44 -5.34 4.75
N TYR A 106 -7.42 -4.51 4.40
CA TYR A 106 -7.30 -3.05 4.44
C TYR A 106 -7.09 -2.53 5.86
N ILE A 107 -7.95 -2.93 6.79
CA ILE A 107 -7.90 -2.50 8.20
C ILE A 107 -6.61 -2.98 8.84
N CYS A 108 -6.29 -4.27 8.70
CA CYS A 108 -5.09 -4.84 9.29
C CYS A 108 -3.83 -4.17 8.72
N ASN A 109 -3.78 -3.88 7.41
CA ASN A 109 -2.67 -3.14 6.85
C ASN A 109 -2.49 -1.79 7.54
N GLY A 110 -3.56 -0.99 7.64
CA GLY A 110 -3.52 0.32 8.27
C GLY A 110 -3.01 0.29 9.71
N PHE A 111 -3.67 -0.49 10.57
CA PHE A 111 -3.30 -0.54 11.99
C PHE A 111 -1.91 -1.13 12.21
N LEU A 112 -1.60 -2.27 11.57
CA LEU A 112 -0.30 -2.91 11.77
C LEU A 112 0.85 -2.01 11.31
N THR A 113 0.71 -1.25 10.22
CA THR A 113 1.80 -0.39 9.76
C THR A 113 1.91 0.90 10.53
N TRP A 114 0.81 1.64 10.71
CA TRP A 114 0.84 3.00 11.24
C TRP A 114 0.86 3.04 12.78
N ASP A 115 0.11 2.15 13.43
CA ASP A 115 -0.05 2.18 14.89
C ASP A 115 0.93 1.25 15.60
N PHE A 116 1.34 0.15 14.96
CA PHE A 116 2.23 -0.86 15.56
C PHE A 116 3.59 -1.01 14.89
N ASN A 117 3.87 -0.26 13.81
CA ASN A 117 5.12 -0.35 13.06
C ASN A 117 5.50 -1.80 12.61
N ASN A 118 4.49 -2.64 12.36
CA ASN A 118 4.61 -4.05 12.00
C ASN A 118 4.23 -4.29 10.53
N ALA A 119 4.98 -3.62 9.63
CA ALA A 119 4.79 -3.72 8.19
C ALA A 119 5.05 -5.12 7.63
N GLU A 120 5.90 -5.92 8.29
CA GLU A 120 6.16 -7.30 7.88
C GLU A 120 4.93 -8.20 8.01
N THR A 121 4.21 -8.09 9.14
CA THR A 121 2.99 -8.89 9.37
C THR A 121 1.87 -8.43 8.45
N ALA A 122 1.73 -7.11 8.22
CA ALA A 122 0.83 -6.58 7.22
C ALA A 122 1.12 -7.18 5.83
N ASN A 123 2.38 -7.22 5.41
CA ASN A 123 2.78 -7.79 4.12
C ASN A 123 2.50 -9.31 4.04
N LYS A 124 2.69 -10.08 5.12
CA LYS A 124 2.30 -11.50 5.16
C LYS A 124 0.80 -11.69 4.92
N LEU A 125 -0.04 -10.83 5.48
CA LEU A 125 -1.49 -10.84 5.23
C LEU A 125 -1.81 -10.45 3.78
N LEU A 126 -1.17 -9.41 3.24
CA LEU A 126 -1.38 -8.98 1.85
C LEU A 126 -0.91 -10.01 0.83
N LEU A 127 0.16 -10.77 1.11
CA LEU A 127 0.58 -11.90 0.29
C LEU A 127 -0.51 -12.98 0.20
N LYS A 128 -1.21 -13.25 1.32
CA LYS A 128 -2.39 -14.10 1.31
C LYS A 128 -3.50 -13.47 0.44
N ALA A 129 -3.75 -12.16 0.56
CA ALA A 129 -4.77 -11.47 -0.23
C ALA A 129 -4.56 -11.64 -1.73
N VAL A 130 -3.35 -11.39 -2.24
CA VAL A 130 -3.04 -11.47 -3.68
C VAL A 130 -3.07 -12.90 -4.23
N LYS A 131 -2.93 -13.93 -3.38
CA LYS A 131 -3.15 -15.32 -3.79
C LYS A 131 -4.61 -15.57 -4.21
N TYR A 132 -5.57 -14.93 -3.54
CA TYR A 132 -6.99 -15.09 -3.84
C TYR A 132 -7.54 -13.98 -4.74
N ARG A 133 -6.96 -12.77 -4.68
CA ARG A 133 -7.35 -11.60 -5.47
C ARG A 133 -6.17 -11.06 -6.31
N PRO A 134 -5.62 -11.84 -7.25
CA PRO A 134 -4.40 -11.48 -7.98
C PRO A 134 -4.58 -10.32 -8.98
N LYS A 135 -5.83 -9.92 -9.28
CA LYS A 135 -6.15 -8.77 -10.14
C LYS A 135 -6.49 -7.51 -9.35
N ASP A 136 -6.40 -7.56 -8.02
CA ASP A 136 -6.67 -6.41 -7.17
C ASP A 136 -5.38 -5.61 -6.99
N TRP A 137 -5.22 -4.57 -7.81
CA TRP A 137 -4.00 -3.75 -7.86
C TRP A 137 -3.68 -3.10 -6.50
N PHE A 138 -4.69 -2.87 -5.66
CA PHE A 138 -4.51 -2.10 -4.42
C PHE A 138 -3.73 -2.88 -3.37
N PHE A 139 -3.87 -4.21 -3.30
CA PHE A 139 -3.03 -5.03 -2.41
C PHE A 139 -1.55 -4.97 -2.80
N TYR A 140 -1.25 -4.98 -4.10
CA TYR A 140 0.12 -4.78 -4.59
C TYR A 140 0.64 -3.37 -4.28
N PHE A 141 -0.21 -2.35 -4.42
CA PHE A 141 0.13 -0.99 -4.03
C PHE A 141 0.45 -0.89 -2.54
N MET A 142 -0.40 -1.44 -1.65
CA MET A 142 -0.15 -1.42 -0.20
C MET A 142 1.14 -2.17 0.16
N MET A 143 1.39 -3.36 -0.41
CA MET A 143 2.66 -4.07 -0.18
C MET A 143 3.85 -3.22 -0.61
N GLY A 144 3.79 -2.67 -1.84
CA GLY A 144 4.88 -1.86 -2.35
C GLY A 144 5.11 -0.59 -1.52
N PHE A 145 4.03 0.06 -1.08
CA PHE A 145 4.08 1.17 -0.13
C PHE A 145 4.76 0.77 1.17
N ASN A 146 4.37 -0.37 1.74
CA ASN A 146 4.96 -0.84 2.99
C ASN A 146 6.46 -1.10 2.86
N TYR A 147 6.88 -1.71 1.75
CA TYR A 147 8.29 -1.97 1.51
C TYR A 147 9.10 -0.68 1.38
N PHE A 148 8.67 0.30 0.57
CA PHE A 148 9.49 1.49 0.37
C PHE A 148 9.41 2.48 1.55
N TYR A 149 8.24 2.61 2.19
CA TYR A 149 8.00 3.64 3.20
C TYR A 149 8.39 3.18 4.59
N PHE A 150 7.89 2.03 5.06
CA PHE A 150 8.15 1.53 6.42
C PHE A 150 9.41 0.68 6.51
N LEU A 151 9.69 -0.14 5.49
CA LEU A 151 10.82 -1.08 5.51
C LEU A 151 12.06 -0.56 4.77
N HIS A 152 12.00 0.64 4.17
CA HIS A 152 13.06 1.26 3.37
C HIS A 152 13.66 0.35 2.27
N ASN A 153 12.90 -0.64 1.82
CA ASN A 153 13.27 -1.57 0.77
C ASN A 153 12.69 -1.08 -0.57
N TYR A 154 13.42 -0.19 -1.22
CA TYR A 154 13.02 0.42 -2.49
C TYR A 154 12.88 -0.59 -3.64
N GLU A 155 13.69 -1.65 -3.65
CA GLU A 155 13.65 -2.69 -4.69
C GLU A 155 12.32 -3.48 -4.64
N MET A 156 11.97 -4.00 -3.47
CA MET A 156 10.70 -4.72 -3.28
C MET A 156 9.51 -3.75 -3.45
N GLY A 157 9.64 -2.52 -2.98
CA GLY A 157 8.65 -1.47 -3.16
C GLY A 157 8.35 -1.22 -4.65
N GLY A 158 9.40 -1.01 -5.45
CA GLY A 158 9.31 -0.83 -6.90
C GLY A 158 8.71 -2.05 -7.59
N THR A 159 9.06 -3.27 -7.16
CA THR A 159 8.55 -4.53 -7.73
C THR A 159 7.02 -4.64 -7.57
N TYR A 160 6.52 -4.43 -6.36
CA TYR A 160 5.08 -4.54 -6.11
C TYR A 160 4.29 -3.36 -6.69
N ILE A 161 4.83 -2.14 -6.65
CA ILE A 161 4.19 -0.99 -7.31
C ILE A 161 4.15 -1.18 -8.83
N GLN A 162 5.18 -1.76 -9.44
CA GLN A 162 5.14 -2.11 -10.86
C GLN A 162 4.00 -3.09 -11.16
N LYS A 163 3.80 -4.09 -10.30
CA LYS A 163 2.68 -5.03 -10.47
C LYS A 163 1.33 -4.31 -10.37
N ALA A 164 1.18 -3.40 -9.41
CA ALA A 164 0.00 -2.56 -9.29
C ALA A 164 -0.22 -1.68 -10.54
N ALA A 165 0.86 -1.10 -11.08
CA ALA A 165 0.85 -0.28 -12.29
C ALA A 165 0.37 -1.06 -13.52
N GLN A 166 0.85 -2.30 -13.68
CA GLN A 166 0.45 -3.19 -14.78
C GLN A 166 -1.04 -3.55 -14.72
N ILE A 167 -1.55 -3.86 -13.52
CA ILE A 167 -2.96 -4.26 -13.34
C ILE A 167 -3.89 -3.06 -13.55
N ARG A 168 -3.54 -1.90 -12.99
CA ARG A 168 -4.37 -0.69 -13.10
C ARG A 168 -4.14 0.09 -14.40
N HIS A 169 -3.15 -0.29 -15.19
CA HIS A 169 -2.64 0.50 -16.31
C HIS A 169 -2.32 1.96 -15.90
N SER A 170 -1.76 2.15 -14.69
CA SER A 170 -1.50 3.46 -14.12
C SER A 170 -0.09 3.98 -14.45
N PRO A 171 0.03 5.07 -15.22
CA PRO A 171 1.33 5.65 -15.59
C PRO A 171 2.03 6.27 -14.38
N PHE A 172 1.25 6.84 -13.46
CA PHE A 172 1.75 7.35 -12.18
C PHE A 172 2.44 6.26 -11.36
N LEU A 173 1.80 5.10 -11.23
CA LEU A 173 2.40 3.97 -10.50
C LEU A 173 3.64 3.43 -11.22
N ALA A 174 3.64 3.38 -12.55
CA ALA A 174 4.82 2.96 -13.31
C ALA A 174 6.01 3.93 -13.13
N SER A 175 5.74 5.24 -13.14
CA SER A 175 6.75 6.26 -12.88
C SER A 175 7.31 6.15 -11.45
N LEU A 176 6.44 5.92 -10.46
CA LEU A 176 6.85 5.68 -9.08
C LEU A 176 7.69 4.40 -8.95
N ALA A 177 7.28 3.28 -9.56
CA ALA A 177 8.06 2.04 -9.57
C ALA A 177 9.45 2.24 -10.18
N ALA A 178 9.53 2.94 -11.31
CA ALA A 178 10.81 3.26 -11.96
C ALA A 178 11.70 4.15 -11.08
N ARG A 179 11.12 5.10 -10.33
CA ARG A 179 11.85 5.90 -9.34
C ARG A 179 12.42 5.03 -8.23
N LEU A 180 11.60 4.16 -7.64
CA LEU A 180 12.04 3.27 -6.56
C LEU A 180 13.16 2.33 -7.03
N MET A 181 13.05 1.77 -8.24
CA MET A 181 14.09 0.93 -8.84
C MET A 181 15.39 1.70 -9.12
N TYR A 182 15.29 2.93 -9.61
CA TYR A 182 16.47 3.79 -9.77
C TYR A 182 17.12 4.09 -8.41
N THR A 183 16.34 4.42 -7.38
CA THR A 183 16.83 4.67 -6.02
C THR A 183 17.50 3.42 -5.42
N SER A 184 17.06 2.22 -5.76
CA SER A 184 17.72 0.96 -5.35
C SER A 184 18.92 0.56 -6.22
N GLY A 185 19.43 1.45 -7.08
CA GLY A 185 20.55 1.16 -7.99
C GLY A 185 20.23 0.19 -9.13
N ARG A 186 18.95 -0.07 -9.40
CA ARG A 186 18.47 -0.99 -10.45
C ARG A 186 17.95 -0.23 -11.67
N THR A 187 18.75 0.69 -12.20
CA THR A 187 18.37 1.57 -13.33
C THR A 187 17.92 0.79 -14.57
N GLU A 188 18.60 -0.31 -14.92
CA GLU A 188 18.22 -1.16 -16.05
C GLU A 188 16.83 -1.76 -15.87
N ILE A 189 16.49 -2.19 -14.64
CA ILE A 189 15.17 -2.75 -14.34
C ILE A 189 14.12 -1.64 -14.48
N ALA A 190 14.40 -0.43 -13.97
CA ALA A 190 13.51 0.73 -14.13
C ALA A 190 13.21 1.02 -15.61
N ILE A 191 14.24 1.02 -16.47
CA ILE A 191 14.12 1.21 -17.93
C ILE A 191 13.24 0.11 -18.55
N GLN A 192 13.47 -1.16 -18.21
CA GLN A 192 12.67 -2.27 -18.74
C GLN A 192 11.20 -2.18 -18.33
N MET A 193 10.94 -1.78 -17.07
CA MET A 193 9.59 -1.57 -16.55
C MET A 193 8.86 -0.47 -17.32
N LEU A 194 9.50 0.67 -17.55
CA LEU A 194 8.93 1.79 -18.32
C LEU A 194 8.66 1.39 -19.77
N ARG A 195 9.63 0.76 -20.45
CA ARG A 195 9.45 0.26 -21.82
C ARG A 195 8.26 -0.69 -21.93
N SER A 196 8.09 -1.57 -20.94
CA SER A 196 6.93 -2.47 -20.88
C SER A 196 5.61 -1.73 -20.71
N MET A 197 5.58 -0.70 -19.86
CA MET A 197 4.39 0.12 -19.65
C MET A 197 4.02 0.95 -20.90
N ILE A 198 5.01 1.59 -21.52
CA ILE A 198 4.86 2.42 -22.73
C ILE A 198 4.26 1.61 -23.90
N ARG A 199 4.63 0.33 -24.04
CA ARG A 199 4.05 -0.52 -25.10
C ARG A 199 2.57 -0.82 -24.92
N ASN A 200 2.07 -0.78 -23.68
CA ASN A 200 0.71 -1.20 -23.35
C ASN A 200 -0.25 -0.02 -23.11
N ILE A 201 0.26 1.21 -23.11
CA ILE A 201 -0.55 2.39 -22.83
C ILE A 201 -1.21 2.92 -24.11
N LYS A 202 -2.48 3.32 -24.00
CA LYS A 202 -3.24 3.88 -25.14
C LYS A 202 -3.19 5.40 -25.20
N ASP A 203 -3.08 6.05 -24.05
CA ASP A 203 -3.08 7.51 -23.96
C ASP A 203 -1.71 8.07 -24.35
N GLU A 204 -1.70 8.91 -25.39
CA GLU A 204 -0.47 9.50 -25.95
C GLU A 204 0.18 10.54 -25.01
N ASN A 205 -0.58 11.25 -24.17
CA ASN A 205 -0.01 12.17 -23.19
C ASN A 205 0.75 11.40 -22.12
N TRP A 206 0.17 10.31 -21.65
CA TRP A 206 0.85 9.44 -20.69
C TRP A 206 2.05 8.73 -21.31
N LYS A 207 1.95 8.31 -22.57
CA LYS A 207 3.07 7.75 -23.31
C LYS A 207 4.23 8.73 -23.40
N LYS A 208 3.96 10.00 -23.78
CA LYS A 208 4.97 11.08 -23.80
C LYS A 208 5.62 11.28 -22.43
N SER A 209 4.83 11.31 -21.37
CA SER A 209 5.33 11.49 -19.99
C SER A 209 6.26 10.34 -19.57
N LEU A 210 5.87 9.09 -19.85
CA LEU A 210 6.70 7.93 -19.56
C LEU A 210 7.93 7.81 -20.49
N SER A 211 7.82 8.21 -21.76
CA SER A 211 8.96 8.27 -22.68
C SER A 211 9.99 9.28 -22.22
N LYS A 212 9.56 10.46 -21.78
CA LYS A 212 10.46 11.47 -21.18
C LYS A 212 11.21 10.93 -19.96
N ARG A 213 10.50 10.18 -19.11
CA ARG A 213 11.10 9.49 -17.95
C ARG A 213 12.10 8.41 -18.39
N LEU A 214 11.76 7.65 -19.43
CA LEU A 214 12.60 6.62 -20.01
C LEU A 214 13.90 7.22 -20.56
N GLU A 215 13.82 8.27 -21.37
CA GLU A 215 14.97 8.98 -21.93
C GLU A 215 15.91 9.48 -20.82
N ALA A 216 15.35 10.06 -19.76
CA ALA A 216 16.15 10.53 -18.63
C ALA A 216 16.89 9.38 -17.92
N LEU A 217 16.24 8.22 -17.73
CA LEU A 217 16.89 7.06 -17.12
C LEU A 217 17.91 6.38 -18.05
N GLU A 218 17.68 6.38 -19.36
CA GLU A 218 18.65 5.89 -20.35
C GLU A 218 19.91 6.75 -20.39
N ALA A 219 19.75 8.08 -20.26
CA ALA A 219 20.87 8.99 -20.11
C ALA A 219 21.66 8.71 -18.82
N VAL A 220 20.95 8.57 -17.69
CA VAL A 220 21.56 8.18 -16.40
C VAL A 220 22.33 6.87 -16.52
N LEU A 221 21.75 5.84 -17.13
CA LEU A 221 22.40 4.55 -17.31
C LEU A 221 23.68 4.67 -18.16
N THR A 222 23.65 5.51 -19.19
CA THR A 222 24.83 5.77 -20.04
C THR A 222 25.95 6.40 -19.24
N ILE A 223 25.64 7.37 -18.37
CA ILE A 223 26.61 8.00 -17.48
C ILE A 223 27.11 7.01 -16.42
N GLN A 224 26.23 6.21 -15.82
CA GLN A 224 26.61 5.17 -14.84
C GLN A 224 27.62 4.19 -15.44
N ARG A 225 27.40 3.74 -16.67
CA ARG A 225 28.34 2.87 -17.40
C ARG A 225 29.67 3.56 -17.69
N ALA A 226 29.67 4.87 -17.97
CA ALA A 226 30.89 5.64 -18.16
C ALA A 226 31.68 5.76 -16.84
N VAL A 227 30.99 6.02 -15.72
CA VAL A 227 31.57 6.04 -14.37
C VAL A 227 32.20 4.69 -14.03
N GLU A 228 31.48 3.58 -14.25
CA GLU A 228 32.00 2.23 -13.99
C GLU A 228 33.24 1.88 -14.84
N LYS A 229 33.28 2.33 -16.09
CA LYS A 229 34.47 2.18 -16.95
C LYS A 229 35.64 3.03 -16.44
N PHE A 230 35.36 4.27 -16.05
CA PHE A 230 36.37 5.17 -15.48
C PHE A 230 36.97 4.59 -14.21
N MET A 231 36.13 4.11 -13.28
CA MET A 231 36.58 3.51 -12.02
C MET A 231 37.45 2.28 -12.25
N ARG A 232 37.10 1.41 -13.21
CA ARG A 232 37.91 0.24 -13.57
C ARG A 232 39.29 0.60 -14.14
N ASN A 233 39.39 1.70 -14.88
CA ASN A 233 40.63 2.10 -15.56
C ASN A 233 41.52 3.00 -14.70
N MET A 234 40.93 3.87 -13.87
CA MET A 234 41.64 4.91 -13.12
C MET A 234 41.73 4.61 -11.61
N GLY A 235 41.00 3.61 -11.11
CA GLY A 235 41.02 3.20 -9.69
C GLY A 235 40.37 4.20 -8.73
N ARG A 236 39.67 5.23 -9.23
CA ARG A 236 38.95 6.21 -8.42
C ARG A 236 37.63 6.62 -9.07
N THR A 237 36.73 7.23 -8.31
CA THR A 237 35.52 7.88 -8.83
C THR A 237 35.86 9.16 -9.61
N PRO A 238 35.16 9.43 -10.71
CA PRO A 238 35.24 10.72 -11.41
C PRO A 238 34.60 11.83 -10.56
N VAL A 239 35.17 13.03 -10.61
CA VAL A 239 34.73 14.19 -9.81
C VAL A 239 33.54 14.90 -10.46
N SER A 240 33.41 14.80 -11.78
CA SER A 240 32.34 15.44 -12.54
C SER A 240 32.03 14.70 -13.84
N ILE A 241 30.92 15.09 -14.48
CA ILE A 241 30.59 14.60 -15.83
C ILE A 241 31.55 15.17 -16.87
N GLU A 242 32.01 16.41 -16.65
CA GLU A 242 33.01 17.06 -17.50
C GLU A 242 34.32 16.26 -17.55
N GLU A 243 34.77 15.68 -16.44
CA GLU A 243 35.94 14.80 -16.42
C GLU A 243 35.75 13.55 -17.30
N LEU A 244 34.54 12.97 -17.31
CA LEU A 244 34.22 11.83 -18.16
C LEU A 244 34.28 12.19 -19.66
N LEU A 245 33.91 13.43 -20.01
CA LEU A 245 34.00 13.94 -21.39
C LEU A 245 35.47 14.17 -21.78
N GLU A 246 36.24 14.88 -20.96
CA GLU A 246 37.65 15.20 -21.22
C GLU A 246 38.52 13.95 -21.38
N LYS A 247 38.24 12.91 -20.59
CA LYS A 247 38.96 11.64 -20.62
C LYS A 247 38.40 10.64 -21.65
N GLY A 248 37.36 11.02 -22.40
CA GLY A 248 36.79 10.22 -23.48
C GLY A 248 35.98 9.00 -23.03
N PHE A 249 35.58 8.92 -21.76
CA PHE A 249 34.69 7.86 -21.25
C PHE A 249 33.22 8.11 -21.60
N LEU A 250 32.87 9.38 -21.83
CA LEU A 250 31.58 9.82 -22.34
C LEU A 250 31.80 10.58 -23.65
N GLN A 251 31.02 10.26 -24.70
CA GLN A 251 31.22 10.84 -26.04
C GLN A 251 30.63 12.25 -26.16
N GLU A 252 29.46 12.47 -25.56
CA GLU A 252 28.72 13.72 -25.65
C GLU A 252 28.05 14.06 -24.32
N LYS A 253 27.78 15.35 -24.10
CA LYS A 253 27.08 15.81 -22.92
C LYS A 253 25.60 15.49 -23.06
N LEU A 254 25.10 14.61 -22.19
CA LEU A 254 23.68 14.26 -22.15
C LEU A 254 22.90 15.33 -21.39
N GLU A 255 21.77 15.76 -21.97
CA GLU A 255 20.86 16.72 -21.36
C GLU A 255 19.74 16.00 -20.60
N ASP A 256 19.31 16.58 -19.48
CA ASP A 256 18.14 16.07 -18.76
C ASP A 256 16.87 16.57 -19.45
N PRO A 257 15.99 15.66 -19.94
CA PRO A 257 14.72 16.04 -20.58
C PRO A 257 13.84 16.96 -19.72
N TYR A 258 13.97 16.91 -18.39
CA TYR A 258 13.22 17.75 -17.45
C TYR A 258 13.80 19.17 -17.28
N GLY A 259 14.89 19.50 -17.98
CA GLY A 259 15.53 20.82 -17.94
C GLY A 259 16.44 21.02 -16.73
N GLY A 260 16.95 19.92 -16.17
CA GLY A 260 17.99 19.87 -15.13
C GLY A 260 19.38 19.63 -15.72
N ARG A 261 20.33 19.29 -14.84
CA ARG A 261 21.67 18.83 -15.23
C ARG A 261 21.99 17.56 -14.45
N PHE A 262 22.59 16.59 -15.14
CA PHE A 262 23.15 15.43 -14.48
C PHE A 262 24.41 15.83 -13.70
N TYR A 263 24.65 15.16 -12.59
CA TYR A 263 25.86 15.29 -11.79
C TYR A 263 26.17 13.97 -11.08
N ILE A 264 27.38 13.85 -10.56
CA ILE A 264 27.83 12.70 -9.78
C ILE A 264 27.95 13.17 -8.33
N ASP A 265 27.38 12.43 -7.39
CA ASP A 265 27.49 12.74 -5.98
C ASP A 265 28.76 12.16 -5.34
N GLU A 266 28.97 12.44 -4.05
CA GLU A 266 30.15 12.00 -3.30
C GLU A 266 30.27 10.46 -3.22
N GLU A 267 29.15 9.75 -3.37
CA GLU A 267 29.05 8.30 -3.35
C GLU A 267 29.32 7.69 -4.75
N GLY A 268 29.49 8.52 -5.78
CA GLY A 268 29.67 8.09 -7.17
C GLY A 268 28.37 7.80 -7.91
N ASN A 269 27.20 8.12 -7.32
CA ASN A 269 25.90 7.92 -7.95
C ASN A 269 25.55 9.07 -8.88
N VAL A 270 25.00 8.72 -10.05
CA VAL A 270 24.53 9.69 -11.03
C VAL A 270 23.15 10.21 -10.62
N LYS A 271 23.04 11.51 -10.36
CA LYS A 271 21.81 12.22 -9.97
C LYS A 271 21.46 13.33 -10.98
N THR A 272 20.26 13.88 -10.86
CA THR A 272 19.82 15.05 -11.65
C THR A 272 19.22 16.12 -10.74
N THR A 273 19.49 17.39 -11.05
CA THR A 273 18.93 18.53 -10.33
C THR A 273 17.42 18.69 -10.48
N SER A 274 16.81 18.11 -11.52
CA SER A 274 15.36 18.16 -11.69
C SER A 274 14.60 17.20 -10.78
N ASN A 275 15.30 16.23 -10.14
CA ASN A 275 14.71 15.05 -9.52
C ASN A 275 13.71 14.32 -10.44
N PHE A 276 13.88 14.51 -11.75
CA PHE A 276 13.00 14.04 -12.82
C PHE A 276 11.53 14.45 -12.62
N LEU A 277 11.32 15.65 -12.09
CA LEU A 277 10.01 16.27 -11.99
C LEU A 277 9.87 17.26 -13.14
N PRO A 278 8.68 17.33 -13.79
CA PRO A 278 8.38 18.45 -14.67
C PRO A 278 8.55 19.76 -13.88
N LYS A 279 9.17 20.78 -14.48
CA LYS A 279 9.06 22.13 -13.94
C LYS A 279 7.58 22.48 -13.87
N GLU A 280 7.09 22.88 -12.69
CA GLU A 280 5.72 23.37 -12.51
C GLU A 280 5.51 24.57 -13.45
N GLY A 281 4.96 24.31 -14.62
CA GLY A 281 4.19 25.33 -15.33
C GLY A 281 2.95 25.58 -14.49
N LYS A 282 2.69 26.83 -14.12
CA LYS A 282 1.39 27.27 -13.63
C LYS A 282 0.32 26.73 -14.60
N GLY A 283 -0.33 25.64 -14.22
CA GLY A 283 -1.42 25.01 -14.94
C GLY A 283 -2.60 25.02 -14.00
N GLU A 284 -3.53 25.91 -14.30
CA GLU A 284 -4.80 26.08 -13.61
C GLU A 284 -5.46 24.72 -13.39
N ILE A 285 -5.76 24.44 -12.13
CA ILE A 285 -6.70 23.40 -11.75
C ILE A 285 -8.08 24.01 -11.99
N GLU A 286 -8.69 23.71 -13.13
CA GLU A 286 -10.15 23.71 -13.29
C GLU A 286 -10.71 22.32 -12.96
#